data_AF-A0A8I1AJ99-F1
#
_entry.id   AF-A0A8I1AJ99-F1
#
_cell.length_a   1.000
_cell.length_b   1.000
_cell.length_c   1.000
_cell.angle_alpha   90.00
_cell.angle_beta   90.00
_cell.angle_gamma   90.00
#
_symmetry.space_group_name_H-M   'P 1'
#
loop_
_entity.id
_entity.type
_entity.pdbx_description
1 polymer ?
#
loop_
_entity_poly.entity_id
_entity_poly.type
_entity_poly.pdbx_seq_one_letter_code
_entity_poly.pdbx_strand_id
1 'polypeptide(L)' 'MHYLIFNKTVVDYAYYEINNIKNYEYTEIFLNCDNKNKIKHRSILNSDGKYLSSKIYILSFDDDNSKVNEIVCNEDK' A
#
# COMPACT_ATOMS: atom_id res chain seq x y z
N MET A 1 -8.93 9.99 -5.80
CA MET A 1 -8.96 10.44 -4.40
C MET A 1 -7.63 11.13 -4.13
N HIS A 2 -7.63 12.40 -3.72
CA HIS A 2 -6.39 13.15 -3.48
C HIS A 2 -6.00 13.03 -2.01
N TYR A 3 -4.98 12.23 -1.71
CA TYR A 3 -4.43 12.00 -0.37
C TYR A 3 -3.48 13.14 0.05
N LEU A 4 -3.93 14.40 -0.04
CA LEU A 4 -3.12 15.62 0.15
C LEU A 4 -2.54 15.81 1.58
N ILE A 5 -2.90 14.96 2.54
CA ILE A 5 -2.48 15.03 3.96
C ILE A 5 -1.39 13.98 4.27
N PHE A 6 -0.92 13.24 3.27
CA PHE A 6 0.09 12.20 3.44
C PHE A 6 1.39 12.66 2.79
N ASN A 7 2.48 12.61 3.57
CA ASN A 7 3.76 13.22 3.19
C ASN A 7 4.63 12.26 2.37
N LYS A 8 4.37 10.94 2.44
CA LYS A 8 5.19 9.93 1.76
C LYS A 8 4.31 8.82 1.18
N THR A 9 4.64 8.39 -0.03
CA THR A 9 3.99 7.27 -0.70
C THR A 9 5.01 6.17 -0.95
N VAL A 10 4.70 4.94 -0.53
CA VAL A 10 5.48 3.74 -0.82
C VAL A 10 4.66 2.86 -1.76
N VAL A 11 5.30 2.29 -2.77
CA VAL A 11 4.64 1.44 -3.75
C VAL A 11 5.22 0.04 -3.65
N ASP A 12 4.33 -0.96 -3.57
CA ASP A 12 4.69 -2.38 -3.52
C ASP A 12 3.94 -3.16 -4.61
N TYR A 13 4.60 -4.19 -5.13
CA TYR A 13 4.12 -5.03 -6.21
C TYR A 13 4.21 -6.49 -5.81
N ALA A 14 3.10 -7.20 -5.95
CA ALA A 14 3.06 -8.64 -5.76
C ALA A 14 2.32 -9.31 -6.91
N TYR A 15 2.53 -10.61 -7.07
CA TYR A 15 1.70 -11.42 -7.96
C TYR A 15 1.34 -12.73 -7.26
N TYR A 16 0.18 -13.28 -7.62
CA TYR A 16 -0.24 -14.58 -7.14
C TYR A 16 -1.04 -15.31 -8.22
N GLU A 17 -1.04 -16.63 -8.15
CA GLU A 17 -1.68 -17.50 -9.12
C GLU A 17 -2.70 -18.41 -8.42
N ILE A 18 -3.95 -18.38 -8.89
CA ILE A 18 -5.02 -19.26 -8.39
C ILE A 18 -5.63 -19.93 -9.61
N ASN A 19 -5.66 -21.27 -9.63
CA ASN A 19 -6.21 -22.06 -10.73
C ASN A 19 -5.63 -21.67 -12.11
N ASN A 20 -4.30 -21.48 -12.20
CA ASN A 20 -3.58 -21.02 -13.40
C ASN A 20 -3.95 -19.60 -13.89
N ILE A 21 -4.68 -18.82 -13.09
CA ILE A 21 -4.98 -17.42 -13.38
C ILE A 21 -4.00 -16.55 -12.59
N LYS A 22 -3.13 -15.84 -13.32
CA LYS A 22 -2.19 -14.87 -12.75
C LYS A 22 -2.91 -13.56 -12.45
N ASN A 23 -2.75 -13.08 -11.23
CA ASN A 23 -3.21 -11.78 -10.78
C ASN A 23 -2.03 -10.97 -10.27
N TYR A 24 -2.04 -9.69 -10.58
CA TYR A 24 -1.07 -8.72 -10.12
C TYR A 24 -1.71 -7.86 -9.05
N GLU A 25 -0.97 -7.63 -7.98
CA GLU A 25 -1.34 -6.75 -6.89
C GLU A 25 -0.43 -5.54 -6.91
N TYR A 26 -1.05 -4.38 -7.00
CA TYR A 26 -0.41 -3.08 -6.90
C TYR A 26 -0.88 -2.43 -5.61
N THR A 27 0.05 -2.10 -4.72
CA THR A 27 -0.27 -1.49 -3.44
C THR A 27 0.40 -0.13 -3.33
N GLU A 28 -0.40 0.90 -3.10
CA GLU A 28 0.07 2.23 -2.68
C GLU A 28 -0.14 2.37 -1.18
N ILE A 29 0.90 2.84 -0.49
CA ILE A 29 0.86 3.09 0.96
C ILE A 29 1.16 4.56 1.17
N PHE A 30 0.16 5.29 1.66
CA PHE A 30 0.27 6.70 2.01
C PHE A 30 0.55 6.81 3.51
N LEU A 31 1.64 7.47 3.88
CA LEU A 31 2.12 7.60 5.25
C LEU A 31 1.93 9.03 5.77
N ASN A 32 1.35 9.14 6.97
CA ASN A 32 1.35 10.36 7.76
C ASN A 32 2.23 10.09 8.99
N CYS A 33 3.48 10.55 8.92
CA CYS A 33 4.48 10.32 9.97
C CYS A 33 4.16 11.08 11.26
N ASP A 34 3.49 12.23 11.19
CA ASP A 34 3.13 13.04 12.35
C ASP A 34 2.12 12.31 13.25
N ASN A 35 1.09 11.74 12.62
CA ASN A 35 0.01 11.05 13.31
C ASN A 35 0.21 9.53 13.35
N LYS A 36 1.34 9.02 12.85
CA LYS A 36 1.66 7.59 12.75
C LYS A 36 0.54 6.74 12.13
N ASN A 37 -0.11 7.27 11.10
CA ASN A 37 -1.22 6.63 10.42
C ASN A 37 -0.86 6.35 8.96
N LYS A 38 -1.41 5.28 8.40
CA LYS A 38 -1.29 4.99 6.98
C LYS A 38 -2.56 4.50 6.32
N ILE A 39 -2.63 4.77 5.03
CA ILE A 39 -3.63 4.22 4.13
C ILE A 39 -2.95 3.26 3.18
N LYS A 40 -3.41 2.00 3.14
CA LYS A 40 -2.99 1.00 2.16
C LYS A 40 -4.08 0.86 1.10
N HIS A 41 -3.81 1.27 -0.12
CA HIS A 41 -4.68 1.08 -1.27
C HIS A 41 -4.16 -0.08 -2.12
N ARG A 42 -4.84 -1.21 -2.07
CA ARG A 42 -4.50 -2.41 -2.83
C ARG A 42 -5.40 -2.50 -4.05
N SER A 43 -4.82 -2.53 -5.25
CA SER A 43 -5.48 -2.77 -6.52
C SER A 43 -5.06 -4.13 -7.08
N ILE A 44 -6.02 -4.90 -7.58
CA ILE A 44 -5.81 -6.21 -8.20
C ILE A 44 -6.11 -6.08 -9.69
N LEU A 45 -5.16 -6.52 -10.50
CA LEU A 45 -5.27 -6.55 -11.96
C LEU A 45 -5.12 -8.00 -12.44
N ASN A 46 -5.80 -8.33 -13.54
CA ASN A 46 -5.61 -9.62 -14.20
C ASN A 46 -4.29 -9.64 -15.00
N SER A 47 -4.01 -10.77 -15.65
CA SER A 47 -2.82 -10.96 -16.48
C SER A 47 -2.65 -9.94 -17.62
N ASP A 48 -3.74 -9.34 -18.09
CA ASP A 48 -3.78 -8.37 -19.19
C ASP A 48 -3.67 -6.92 -18.68
N GLY A 49 -3.48 -6.71 -17.37
CA GLY A 49 -3.49 -5.39 -16.76
C GLY A 49 -4.89 -4.78 -16.63
N LYS A 50 -5.96 -5.56 -16.80
CA LYS A 50 -7.33 -5.09 -16.54
C LYS A 50 -7.61 -5.09 -15.05
N TYR A 51 -8.15 -3.97 -14.58
CA TYR A 51 -8.61 -3.84 -13.20
C TYR A 51 -9.67 -4.89 -12.87
N LEU A 52 -9.49 -5.56 -11.72
CA LEU A 52 -10.46 -6.52 -11.18
C LEU A 52 -11.16 -5.95 -9.95
N SER A 53 -10.38 -5.51 -8.96
CA SER A 53 -10.92 -4.98 -7.70
C SER A 53 -9.89 -4.15 -6.95
N SER A 54 -10.34 -3.41 -5.95
CA SER A 54 -9.47 -2.75 -5.00
C SER A 54 -10.01 -2.85 -3.59
N LYS A 55 -9.13 -2.63 -2.61
CA LYS A 55 -9.48 -2.52 -1.21
C LYS A 55 -8.60 -1.48 -0.54
N ILE A 56 -9.23 -0.65 0.29
CA ILE A 56 -8.57 0.38 1.08
C ILE A 56 -8.56 -0.08 2.53
N TYR A 57 -7.40 0.08 3.18
CA TYR A 57 -7.21 -0.14 4.60
C TYR A 57 -6.69 1.14 5.23
N ILE A 58 -7.21 1.48 6.41
CA ILE A 58 -6.70 2.57 7.25
C ILE A 58 -6.13 1.90 8.48
N LEU A 59 -4.85 2.10 8.73
CA LEU A 59 -4.09 1.38 9.76
C LEU A 59 -3.28 2.38 10.58
N SER A 60 -3.17 2.12 11.88
CA SER A 60 -2.11 2.70 12.72
C SER A 60 -0.78 2.06 12.37
N PHE A 61 0.33 2.77 12.57
CA PHE A 61 1.66 2.16 12.49
C PHE A 61 1.84 1.11 13.58
N ASP A 62 1.25 1.30 14.76
CA ASP A 62 1.41 0.39 15.90
C ASP A 62 0.74 -0.98 15.65
N ASP A 63 -0.26 -1.03 14.76
CA ASP A 63 -0.95 -2.27 14.37
C ASP A 63 -0.22 -3.04 13.26
N ASP A 64 0.82 -2.44 12.67
CA ASP A 64 1.55 -3.01 11.56
C ASP A 64 3.00 -3.33 11.96
N ASN A 65 3.31 -4.61 12.09
CA ASN A 65 4.65 -5.12 12.41
C ASN A 65 5.74 -4.79 11.35
N SER A 66 5.40 -4.08 10.28
CA SER A 66 6.33 -3.66 9.25
C SER A 66 7.29 -2.56 9.73
N LYS A 67 8.55 -2.94 9.94
CA LYS A 67 9.68 -2.03 10.17
C LYS A 67 9.89 -0.99 9.05
N VAL A 68 9.28 -1.20 7.88
CA VAL A 68 9.42 -0.31 6.72
C VAL A 68 8.83 1.08 7.02
N ASN A 69 7.71 1.17 7.75
CA ASN A 69 7.07 2.46 8.02
C ASN A 69 7.95 3.36 8.90
N GLU A 70 8.59 2.76 9.91
CA GLU A 70 9.47 3.47 10.85
C GLU A 70 10.74 3.95 10.16
N ILE A 71 11.36 3.13 9.31
CA ILE A 71 12.55 3.53 8.53
C ILE A 71 12.18 4.72 7.64
N VAL A 72 11.10 4.58 6.87
CA VAL A 72 10.65 5.56 5.90
C VAL A 72 10.29 6.91 6.54
N CYS A 73 9.71 6.93 7.74
CA CYS A 73 9.40 8.16 8.47
C CYS A 73 10.58 8.73 9.27
N ASN A 74 11.67 7.99 9.44
CA ASN A 74 12.88 8.44 10.15
C ASN A 74 14.00 8.92 9.21
N GLU A 75 13.94 8.62 7.91
CA GLU A 75 14.91 9.08 6.89
C GLU A 75 14.95 10.61 6.70
N ASP A 76 13.92 11.34 7.15
CA ASP A 76 13.84 12.81 7.06
C ASP A 76 14.40 13.54 8.30
N LYS A 77 15.24 12.90 9.13
CA LYS A 77 15.94 13.51 10.28
C LYS A 77 17.43 13.72 10.06
#